data_AF-A0A1B9H3J7-F1
#
_entry.id   AF-A0A1B9H3J7-F1
#
_cell.length_a   1.000
_cell.length_b   1.000
_cell.length_c   1.000
_cell.angle_alpha   90.00
_cell.angle_beta   90.00
_cell.angle_gamma   90.00
#
_symmetry.space_group_name_H-M   'P 1'
#
loop_
_entity.id
_entity.type
_entity.pdbx_description
1 polymer ?
#
loop_
_entity_poly.entity_id
_entity_poly.type
_entity_poly.pdbx_seq_one_letter_code
_entity_poly.pdbx_strand_id
1 'polypeptide(L)'
;MDMKKLASALRQGASAILRSDEACLEVAGDAEDVARYVAQHLSEREDLVDLEDPDDEIIFNALSTFWAGLASSFDPSSSHSGLNPSEGRWASEDSRTQLALALAKLERNLVAGLQPFQAAAEQHEADIRKLVFNVTTFVRIADPKFFTLQAVLAQLLCNLISPASPASGADRLADKYLRLYLSGNREDDVIIRLLDSRDSKTNHATLHLLNNVIRDSPARLYLLLTDVGVRWCAKVLGRMDEWVEAENGLFELGASIFNTLISTSLHARLFQLLSDSSEPITPSQTTLLKILDSHLASSPDPTFTPSPGPHLFLIPLFHQLVRYTSASIGQGADDPRLPKVFEGLILVTEGLNAIGLAVQGRKDRRKYEVESGVSEHVGDEEVVEVMKSPVEGKGVAKPTIALLRSLDTFFPRVNPRSQSSLQASSSSSDNKPTATEELKPFANLKRNLVQLIGVLSFEDTAVGDQVREVEGIQLLLSMTEIDEGNPYLREHALLCVRNLMLNNPANQAIITQMDPIGVLSDDTGELLPLPDKMKKQERQ
;
A
#
# COMPACT_ATOMS: atom_id res chain seq x y z
N MET A 1 4.45 46.20 5.74
CA MET A 1 5.40 45.26 5.13
C MET A 1 5.61 45.69 3.69
N ASP A 2 6.83 45.81 3.21
CA ASP A 2 7.10 46.46 1.92
C ASP A 2 7.52 45.42 0.85
N MET A 3 6.52 44.79 0.22
CA MET A 3 6.72 43.89 -0.92
C MET A 3 7.44 44.61 -2.08
N LYS A 4 7.20 45.92 -2.24
CA LYS A 4 7.83 46.74 -3.28
C LYS A 4 9.32 46.96 -3.01
N LYS A 5 9.71 47.12 -1.74
CA LYS A 5 11.13 47.15 -1.34
C LYS A 5 11.84 45.84 -1.69
N LEU A 6 11.24 44.68 -1.38
CA LEU A 6 11.83 43.39 -1.73
C LEU A 6 11.92 43.21 -3.25
N ALA A 7 10.86 43.55 -3.99
CA ALA A 7 10.87 43.53 -5.45
C ALA A 7 12.01 44.40 -6.00
N SER A 8 12.20 45.62 -5.48
CA SER A 8 13.30 46.51 -5.84
C SER A 8 14.68 45.94 -5.50
N ALA A 9 14.85 45.31 -4.34
CA ALA A 9 16.10 44.64 -3.96
C ALA A 9 16.46 43.51 -4.94
N LEU A 10 15.47 42.70 -5.35
CA LEU A 10 15.67 41.64 -6.33
C LEU A 10 16.09 42.19 -7.71
N ARG A 11 15.69 43.42 -8.08
CA ARG A 11 16.12 44.07 -9.34
C ARG A 11 17.60 44.43 -9.40
N GLN A 12 18.31 44.50 -8.28
CA GLN A 12 19.77 44.69 -8.30
C GLN A 12 20.49 43.57 -9.08
N GLY A 13 19.75 42.50 -9.42
CA GLY A 13 20.06 41.54 -10.46
C GLY A 13 20.54 40.24 -9.82
N ALA A 14 19.88 39.13 -10.16
CA ALA A 14 20.21 37.80 -9.63
C ALA A 14 21.72 37.48 -9.77
N SER A 15 22.33 37.92 -10.89
CA SER A 15 23.74 37.72 -11.19
C SER A 15 24.71 38.43 -10.20
N ALA A 16 24.33 39.60 -9.69
CA ALA A 16 25.15 40.34 -8.72
C ALA A 16 24.97 39.75 -7.31
N ILE A 17 23.73 39.49 -6.93
CA ILE A 17 23.38 38.98 -5.60
C ILE A 17 23.94 37.56 -5.38
N LEU A 18 23.80 36.65 -6.36
CA LEU A 18 24.27 35.26 -6.25
C LEU A 18 25.80 35.10 -6.21
N ARG A 19 26.55 36.20 -6.36
CA ARG A 19 28.03 36.24 -6.30
C ARG A 19 28.56 36.95 -5.06
N SER A 20 27.70 37.45 -4.19
CA SER A 20 28.07 38.06 -2.91
C SER A 20 27.38 37.36 -1.76
N ASP A 21 28.16 36.84 -0.80
CA ASP A 21 27.61 36.22 0.40
C ASP A 21 26.77 37.22 1.21
N GLU A 22 27.25 38.46 1.36
CA GLU A 22 26.54 39.53 2.07
C GLU A 22 25.20 39.85 1.40
N ALA A 23 25.20 40.03 0.07
CA ALA A 23 23.96 40.33 -0.66
C ALA A 23 22.97 39.16 -0.64
N CYS A 24 23.45 37.91 -0.74
CA CYS A 24 22.60 36.73 -0.59
C CYS A 24 21.91 36.71 0.78
N LEU A 25 22.64 36.99 1.85
CA LEU A 25 22.11 36.95 3.21
C LEU A 25 21.18 38.13 3.51
N GLU A 26 21.47 39.32 3.01
CA GLU A 26 20.60 40.50 3.13
C GLU A 26 19.25 40.26 2.45
N VAL A 27 19.27 39.82 1.19
CA VAL A 27 18.04 39.52 0.44
C VAL A 27 17.29 38.32 1.03
N ALA A 28 18.00 37.31 1.54
CA ALA A 28 17.38 36.19 2.25
C ALA A 28 16.64 36.66 3.51
N GLY A 29 17.22 37.59 4.28
CA GLY A 29 16.59 38.18 5.46
C GLY A 29 15.30 38.93 5.11
N ASP A 30 15.38 39.84 4.13
CA ASP A 30 14.22 40.59 3.65
C ASP A 30 13.12 39.65 3.11
N ALA A 31 13.48 38.63 2.33
CA ALA A 31 12.53 37.65 1.79
C ALA A 31 11.89 36.78 2.87
N GLU A 32 12.63 36.37 3.91
CA GLU A 32 12.11 35.58 5.02
C GLU A 32 11.10 36.38 5.85
N ASP A 33 11.36 37.67 6.08
CA ASP A 33 10.44 38.55 6.80
C ASP A 33 9.12 38.71 6.03
N VAL A 34 9.19 38.97 4.72
CA VAL A 34 8.01 39.03 3.86
C VAL A 34 7.29 37.68 3.83
N ALA A 35 8.00 36.56 3.67
CA ALA A 35 7.42 35.22 3.66
C ALA A 35 6.64 34.94 4.97
N ARG A 36 7.19 35.34 6.12
CA ARG A 36 6.54 35.19 7.43
C ARG A 36 5.27 36.03 7.54
N TYR A 37 5.28 37.25 7.03
CA TYR A 37 4.09 38.11 7.00
C TYR A 37 3.01 37.53 6.11
N VAL A 38 3.34 37.10 4.88
CA VAL A 38 2.38 36.46 3.96
C VAL A 38 1.78 35.20 4.58
N ALA A 39 2.58 34.40 5.29
CA ALA A 39 2.08 33.21 5.99
C ALA A 39 1.02 33.53 7.06
N GLN A 40 1.12 34.69 7.71
CA GLN A 40 0.18 35.15 8.73
C GLN A 40 -1.06 35.84 8.13
N HIS A 41 -0.98 36.29 6.88
CA HIS A 41 -2.03 37.09 6.21
C HIS A 41 -2.39 36.49 4.83
N LEU A 42 -2.55 35.16 4.76
CA LEU A 42 -2.80 34.45 3.49
C LEU A 42 -4.06 34.95 2.76
N SER A 43 -5.05 35.47 3.47
CA SER A 43 -6.28 36.04 2.89
C SER A 43 -6.09 37.41 2.26
N GLU A 44 -5.01 38.13 2.58
CA GLU A 44 -4.75 39.51 2.14
C GLU A 44 -3.65 39.56 1.06
N ARG A 45 -3.16 38.40 0.61
CA ARG A 45 -2.01 38.33 -0.32
C ARG A 45 -2.29 38.91 -1.71
N GLU A 46 -3.55 38.95 -2.13
CA GLU A 46 -3.96 39.60 -3.39
C GLU A 46 -3.83 41.13 -3.28
N ASP A 47 -3.95 41.70 -2.08
CA ASP A 47 -3.72 43.13 -1.85
C ASP A 47 -2.22 43.49 -1.81
N LEU A 48 -1.35 42.48 -1.63
CA LEU A 48 0.11 42.66 -1.55
C LEU A 48 0.81 42.57 -2.91
N VAL A 49 0.15 41.96 -3.91
CA VAL A 49 0.69 41.75 -5.25
C VAL A 49 -0.42 42.01 -6.26
N ASP A 50 -0.37 43.18 -6.87
CA ASP A 50 -1.23 43.51 -8.00
C ASP A 50 -0.66 42.86 -9.28
N LEU A 51 -1.43 41.97 -9.91
CA LEU A 51 -1.05 41.32 -11.18
C LEU A 51 -1.46 42.14 -12.41
N GLU A 52 -2.33 43.12 -12.24
CA GLU A 52 -2.93 43.91 -13.32
C GLU A 52 -2.22 45.25 -13.53
N ASP A 53 -1.49 45.75 -12.52
CA ASP A 53 -0.72 46.98 -12.62
C ASP A 53 0.57 46.75 -13.45
N PRO A 54 0.70 47.34 -14.64
CA PRO A 54 1.91 47.23 -15.47
C PRO A 54 3.13 47.94 -14.87
N ASP A 55 2.92 48.87 -13.91
CA ASP A 55 3.96 49.60 -13.19
C ASP A 55 4.25 48.96 -11.81
N ASP A 56 3.31 48.19 -11.23
CA ASP A 56 3.58 47.37 -10.06
C ASP A 56 4.31 46.12 -10.50
N GLU A 57 5.64 46.17 -10.40
CA GLU A 57 6.44 45.07 -10.88
C GLU A 57 6.09 43.78 -10.15
N ILE A 58 5.47 42.90 -10.91
CA ILE A 58 5.01 41.60 -10.47
C ILE A 58 6.21 40.87 -9.87
N ILE A 59 6.18 40.64 -8.56
CA ILE A 59 7.22 39.92 -7.78
C ILE A 59 7.65 38.62 -8.47
N PHE A 60 6.74 37.96 -9.19
CA PHE A 60 7.04 36.76 -9.97
C PHE A 60 8.09 37.02 -11.08
N ASN A 61 8.06 38.14 -11.79
CA ASN A 61 9.08 38.45 -12.79
C ASN A 61 10.47 38.61 -12.17
N ALA A 62 10.55 39.21 -10.98
CA ALA A 62 11.80 39.32 -10.24
C ALA A 62 12.33 37.93 -9.85
N LEU A 63 11.46 37.07 -9.31
CA LEU A 63 11.78 35.70 -8.91
C LEU A 63 12.31 34.84 -10.07
N SER A 64 11.80 35.02 -11.29
CA SER A 64 12.21 34.26 -12.48
C SER A 64 13.73 34.25 -12.69
N THR A 65 14.38 35.42 -12.61
CA THR A 65 15.84 35.52 -12.77
C THR A 65 16.61 34.84 -11.63
N PHE A 66 16.04 34.82 -10.43
CA PHE A 66 16.65 34.16 -9.27
C PHE A 66 16.53 32.65 -9.35
N TRP A 67 15.39 32.11 -9.78
CA TRP A 67 15.25 30.66 -9.95
C TRP A 67 16.23 30.12 -10.99
N ALA A 68 16.33 30.78 -12.14
CA ALA A 68 17.31 30.43 -13.17
C ALA A 68 18.75 30.50 -12.65
N GLY A 69 19.10 31.57 -11.93
CA GLY A 69 20.42 31.75 -11.33
C GLY A 69 20.73 30.73 -10.23
N LEU A 70 19.78 30.45 -9.34
CA LEU A 70 19.90 29.46 -8.28
C LEU A 70 20.09 28.07 -8.88
N ALA A 71 19.22 27.64 -9.80
CA ALA A 71 19.33 26.37 -10.49
C ALA A 71 20.73 26.18 -11.11
N SER A 72 21.22 27.19 -11.83
CA SER A 72 22.55 27.18 -12.45
C SER A 72 23.68 27.13 -11.41
N SER A 73 23.58 27.89 -10.33
CA SER A 73 24.61 27.96 -9.29
C SER A 73 24.76 26.66 -8.48
N PHE A 74 23.71 25.83 -8.42
CA PHE A 74 23.74 24.54 -7.74
C PHE A 74 24.11 23.38 -8.65
N ASP A 75 24.26 23.58 -9.96
CA ASP A 75 24.64 22.53 -10.91
C ASP A 75 26.03 21.94 -10.56
N PRO A 76 26.12 20.65 -10.18
CA PRO A 76 27.38 20.02 -9.85
C PRO A 76 28.38 20.01 -11.02
N SER A 77 27.91 19.97 -12.28
CA SER A 77 28.76 19.94 -13.47
C SER A 77 29.44 21.28 -13.77
N SER A 78 28.85 22.39 -13.29
CA SER A 78 29.41 23.74 -13.41
C SER A 78 30.71 23.93 -12.61
N SER A 79 30.99 23.05 -11.64
CA SER A 79 32.23 23.10 -10.84
C SER A 79 33.49 22.62 -11.59
N HIS A 80 33.32 21.97 -12.75
CA HIS A 80 34.42 21.45 -13.58
C HIS A 80 34.54 22.11 -14.97
N SER A 81 33.54 22.89 -15.40
CA SER A 81 33.70 23.73 -16.59
C SER A 81 34.36 25.04 -16.18
N GLY A 82 35.50 25.35 -16.80
CA GLY A 82 36.22 26.60 -16.56
C GLY A 82 35.27 27.77 -16.76
N LEU A 83 34.89 28.40 -15.64
CA LEU A 83 34.14 29.66 -15.66
C LEU A 83 34.85 30.62 -16.60
N ASN A 84 34.09 31.23 -17.51
CA ASN A 84 34.58 32.38 -18.25
C ASN A 84 35.13 33.38 -17.22
N PRO A 85 36.37 33.90 -17.36
CA PRO A 85 36.96 34.84 -16.40
C PRO A 85 36.09 36.08 -16.10
N SER A 86 35.13 36.38 -16.99
CA SER A 86 34.17 37.48 -16.88
C SER A 86 32.95 37.18 -15.97
N GLU A 87 32.70 35.93 -15.59
CA GLU A 87 31.46 35.54 -14.90
C GLU A 87 31.58 35.38 -13.38
N GLY A 88 32.70 35.74 -12.75
CA GLY A 88 32.84 35.76 -11.28
C GLY A 88 32.59 34.41 -10.56
N ARG A 89 32.93 34.33 -9.27
CA ARG A 89 32.65 33.13 -8.46
C ARG A 89 31.27 33.27 -7.83
N TRP A 90 30.49 32.18 -7.80
CA TRP A 90 29.27 32.12 -6.99
C TRP A 90 29.57 32.36 -5.51
N ALA A 91 28.61 32.95 -4.79
CA ALA A 91 28.62 33.01 -3.33
C ALA A 91 28.69 31.60 -2.73
N SER A 92 29.02 31.51 -1.44
CA SER A 92 29.07 30.23 -0.74
C SER A 92 27.76 29.46 -0.88
N GLU A 93 27.85 28.14 -0.88
CA GLU A 93 26.67 27.27 -0.98
C GLU A 93 25.70 27.51 0.19
N ASP A 94 26.20 27.89 1.36
CA ASP A 94 25.40 28.19 2.55
C ASP A 94 24.54 29.43 2.34
N SER A 95 25.13 30.54 1.89
CA SER A 95 24.41 31.79 1.61
C SER A 95 23.37 31.59 0.51
N ARG A 96 23.72 30.85 -0.56
CA ARG A 96 22.77 30.54 -1.65
C ARG A 96 21.66 29.58 -1.20
N THR A 97 21.93 28.67 -0.27
CA THR A 97 20.92 27.78 0.31
C THR A 97 19.93 28.59 1.15
N GLN A 98 20.41 29.54 1.95
CA GLN A 98 19.55 30.44 2.74
C GLN A 98 18.67 31.32 1.85
N LEU A 99 19.25 31.89 0.79
CA LEU A 99 18.49 32.67 -0.19
C LEU A 99 17.43 31.81 -0.90
N ALA A 100 17.81 30.64 -1.42
CA ALA A 100 16.87 29.71 -2.04
C ALA A 100 15.72 29.31 -1.10
N LEU A 101 16.04 29.07 0.17
CA LEU A 101 15.05 28.70 1.18
C LEU A 101 14.07 29.86 1.45
N ALA A 102 14.56 31.08 1.62
CA ALA A 102 13.72 32.25 1.87
C ALA A 102 12.79 32.56 0.69
N LEU A 103 13.32 32.54 -0.54
CA LEU A 103 12.52 32.73 -1.76
C LEU A 103 11.50 31.60 -1.95
N ALA A 104 11.88 30.35 -1.67
CA ALA A 104 10.96 29.22 -1.77
C ALA A 104 9.79 29.34 -0.77
N LYS A 105 10.06 29.77 0.47
CA LYS A 105 9.01 30.02 1.47
C LYS A 105 8.08 31.15 1.04
N LEU A 106 8.63 32.25 0.53
CA LEU A 106 7.86 33.40 0.04
C LEU A 106 6.89 32.96 -1.05
N GLU A 107 7.42 32.38 -2.12
CA GLU A 107 6.61 32.00 -3.26
C GLU A 107 5.60 30.90 -2.91
N ARG A 108 6.00 29.91 -2.10
CA ARG A 108 5.10 28.83 -1.62
C ARG A 108 3.87 29.41 -0.93
N ASN A 109 4.03 30.49 -0.15
CA ASN A 109 2.93 31.14 0.55
C ASN A 109 2.07 31.99 -0.39
N LEU A 110 2.69 32.68 -1.35
CA LEU A 110 1.99 33.45 -2.37
C LEU A 110 1.07 32.56 -3.21
N VAL A 111 1.56 31.42 -3.71
CA VAL A 111 0.78 30.56 -4.62
C VAL A 111 -0.25 29.66 -3.93
N ALA A 112 -0.27 29.60 -2.60
CA ALA A 112 -1.02 28.60 -1.84
C ALA A 112 -2.54 28.65 -2.05
N GLY A 113 -3.07 27.85 -2.98
CA GLY A 113 -4.51 27.78 -3.27
C GLY A 113 -5.05 29.01 -4.01
N LEU A 114 -4.20 29.69 -4.79
CA LEU A 114 -4.59 30.90 -5.53
C LEU A 114 -4.22 30.80 -7.01
N GLN A 115 -5.23 30.55 -7.86
CA GLN A 115 -5.03 30.22 -9.27
C GLN A 115 -4.35 31.32 -10.10
N PRO A 116 -4.67 32.63 -9.95
CA PRO A 116 -3.94 33.69 -10.66
C PRO A 116 -2.44 33.69 -10.34
N PHE A 117 -2.08 33.48 -9.08
CA PHE A 117 -0.68 33.49 -8.64
C PHE A 117 0.04 32.21 -9.09
N GLN A 118 -0.63 31.06 -9.08
CA GLN A 118 -0.09 29.84 -9.69
C GLN A 118 0.20 30.00 -11.19
N ALA A 119 -0.68 30.70 -11.92
CA ALA A 119 -0.48 30.97 -13.35
C ALA A 119 0.72 31.90 -13.59
N ALA A 120 0.90 32.95 -12.78
CA ALA A 120 2.05 33.84 -12.85
C ALA A 120 3.37 33.13 -12.48
N ALA A 121 3.32 32.22 -11.50
CA ALA A 121 4.45 31.42 -11.03
C ALA A 121 4.79 30.21 -11.94
N GLU A 122 3.92 29.82 -12.87
CA GLU A 122 4.14 28.66 -13.75
C GLU A 122 5.48 28.75 -14.50
N GLN A 123 5.91 29.96 -14.85
CA GLN A 123 7.18 30.23 -15.52
C GLN A 123 8.41 29.78 -14.72
N HIS A 124 8.29 29.63 -13.40
CA HIS A 124 9.39 29.22 -12.51
C HIS A 124 9.55 27.71 -12.37
N GLU A 125 8.54 26.92 -12.75
CA GLU A 125 8.52 25.48 -12.47
C GLU A 125 9.78 24.79 -12.97
N ALA A 126 10.19 25.07 -14.21
CA ALA A 126 11.33 24.38 -14.83
C ALA A 126 12.63 24.61 -14.07
N ASP A 127 12.84 25.81 -13.54
CA ASP A 127 14.05 26.14 -12.78
C ASP A 127 13.98 25.70 -11.32
N ILE A 128 12.79 25.74 -10.69
CA ILE A 128 12.55 25.11 -9.39
C ILE A 128 12.83 23.61 -9.47
N ARG A 129 12.34 22.93 -10.52
CA ARG A 129 12.59 21.52 -10.77
C ARG A 129 14.08 21.22 -10.96
N LYS A 130 14.79 22.00 -11.78
CA LYS A 130 16.25 21.86 -11.92
C LYS A 130 16.98 22.06 -10.60
N LEU A 131 16.54 23.02 -9.78
CA LEU A 131 17.10 23.23 -8.46
C LEU A 131 16.89 22.00 -7.57
N VAL A 132 15.67 21.43 -7.53
CA VAL A 132 15.39 20.17 -6.82
C VAL A 132 16.32 19.06 -7.31
N PHE A 133 16.48 18.89 -8.63
CA PHE A 133 17.40 17.92 -9.19
C PHE A 133 18.84 18.13 -8.68
N ASN A 134 19.33 19.38 -8.67
CA ASN A 134 20.68 19.72 -8.26
C ASN A 134 20.94 19.55 -6.75
N VAL A 135 19.96 19.86 -5.89
CA VAL A 135 20.07 19.71 -4.42
C VAL A 135 19.75 18.29 -3.94
N THR A 136 19.36 17.39 -4.85
CA THR A 136 19.14 15.96 -4.58
C THR A 136 20.14 15.07 -5.33
N THR A 137 21.17 15.64 -5.97
CA THR A 137 22.15 14.88 -6.77
C THR A 137 23.31 14.37 -5.93
N PHE A 138 23.75 13.14 -6.22
CA PHE A 138 24.81 12.42 -5.51
C PHE A 138 24.53 12.34 -3.99
N VAL A 139 25.49 12.72 -3.16
CA VAL A 139 25.40 12.68 -1.70
C VAL A 139 24.42 13.72 -1.13
N ARG A 140 24.02 14.73 -1.92
CA ARG A 140 23.17 15.84 -1.43
C ARG A 140 21.78 15.40 -1.00
N ILE A 141 21.22 14.33 -1.59
CA ILE A 141 19.92 13.78 -1.16
C ILE A 141 19.92 13.29 0.29
N ALA A 142 21.08 12.89 0.80
CA ALA A 142 21.26 12.37 2.15
C ALA A 142 21.93 13.38 3.10
N ASP A 143 22.31 14.57 2.60
CA ASP A 143 22.98 15.59 3.39
C ASP A 143 21.96 16.45 4.15
N PRO A 144 21.98 16.44 5.50
CA PRO A 144 21.03 17.20 6.33
C PRO A 144 20.98 18.70 6.03
N LYS A 145 22.06 19.27 5.48
CA LYS A 145 22.13 20.67 5.07
C LYS A 145 21.04 21.03 4.05
N PHE A 146 20.65 20.08 3.19
CA PHE A 146 19.66 20.31 2.14
C PHE A 146 18.24 19.92 2.53
N PHE A 147 18.02 19.16 3.62
CA PHE A 147 16.69 18.63 3.97
C PHE A 147 15.62 19.71 4.09
N THR A 148 15.93 20.82 4.76
CA THR A 148 14.96 21.91 4.90
C THR A 148 14.63 22.54 3.54
N LEU A 149 15.63 22.72 2.66
CA LEU A 149 15.41 23.24 1.33
C LEU A 149 14.62 22.26 0.45
N GLN A 150 14.96 20.97 0.48
CA GLN A 150 14.24 19.90 -0.23
C GLN A 150 12.76 19.87 0.17
N ALA A 151 12.46 19.89 1.48
CA ALA A 151 11.09 19.89 1.98
C ALA A 151 10.32 21.14 1.54
N VAL A 152 10.91 22.34 1.62
CA VAL A 152 10.24 23.57 1.21
C VAL A 152 10.05 23.65 -0.30
N LEU A 153 11.01 23.19 -1.11
CA LEU A 153 10.84 23.12 -2.57
C LEU A 153 9.75 22.11 -2.95
N ALA A 154 9.65 20.97 -2.26
CA ALA A 154 8.56 20.01 -2.45
C ALA A 154 7.20 20.64 -2.10
N GLN A 155 7.11 21.43 -1.03
CA GLN A 155 5.89 22.17 -0.68
C GLN A 155 5.57 23.29 -1.67
N LEU A 156 6.57 23.99 -2.20
CA LEU A 156 6.39 24.99 -3.25
C LEU A 156 5.81 24.34 -4.50
N LEU A 157 6.39 23.24 -4.97
CA LEU A 157 5.83 22.47 -6.09
C LEU A 157 4.41 21.99 -5.78
N CYS A 158 4.15 21.51 -4.55
CA CYS A 158 2.81 21.12 -4.11
C CYS A 158 1.81 22.25 -4.31
N ASN A 159 2.10 23.43 -3.77
CA ASN A 159 1.19 24.58 -3.85
C ASN A 159 1.10 25.16 -5.27
N LEU A 160 2.16 25.06 -6.07
CA LEU A 160 2.19 25.56 -7.43
C LEU A 160 1.32 24.71 -8.37
N ILE A 161 1.42 23.38 -8.29
CA ILE A 161 0.82 22.48 -9.28
C ILE A 161 -0.52 21.89 -8.84
N SER A 162 -0.82 21.85 -7.53
CA SER A 162 -2.08 21.24 -7.05
C SER A 162 -3.30 22.06 -7.50
N PRO A 163 -4.43 21.40 -7.81
CA PRO A 163 -5.66 22.12 -8.13
C PRO A 163 -6.08 23.04 -6.98
N ALA A 164 -6.17 24.34 -7.25
CA ALA A 164 -6.50 25.34 -6.22
C ALA A 164 -8.00 25.37 -5.86
N SER A 165 -8.87 24.90 -6.76
CA SER A 165 -10.32 24.88 -6.58
C SER A 165 -10.95 23.80 -7.47
N PRO A 166 -12.24 23.46 -7.29
CA PRO A 166 -12.97 22.58 -8.20
C PRO A 166 -13.40 23.27 -9.51
N ALA A 167 -13.00 24.53 -9.74
CA ALA A 167 -13.37 25.25 -10.95
C ALA A 167 -12.69 24.67 -12.20
N SER A 168 -13.36 24.79 -13.34
CA SER A 168 -12.82 24.36 -14.63
C SER A 168 -11.46 25.03 -14.91
N GLY A 169 -10.45 24.23 -15.27
CA GLY A 169 -9.10 24.70 -15.58
C GLY A 169 -8.17 24.87 -14.37
N ALA A 170 -8.65 24.70 -13.13
CA ALA A 170 -7.82 24.70 -11.93
C ALA A 170 -6.87 23.49 -11.88
N ASP A 171 -7.18 22.43 -12.61
CA ASP A 171 -6.42 21.19 -12.75
C ASP A 171 -5.37 21.21 -13.87
N ARG A 172 -5.35 22.26 -14.71
CA ARG A 172 -4.44 22.36 -15.88
C ARG A 172 -2.97 22.11 -15.51
N LEU A 173 -2.50 22.71 -14.42
CA LEU A 173 -1.10 22.58 -13.98
C LEU A 173 -0.80 21.17 -13.46
N ALA A 174 -1.70 20.60 -12.67
CA ALA A 174 -1.59 19.22 -12.20
C ALA A 174 -1.51 18.24 -13.38
N ASP A 175 -2.37 18.40 -14.38
CA ASP A 175 -2.39 17.55 -15.58
C ASP A 175 -1.11 17.69 -16.42
N LYS A 176 -0.63 18.93 -16.63
CA LYS A 176 0.60 19.22 -17.37
C LYS A 176 1.82 18.62 -16.66
N TYR A 177 1.99 18.93 -15.38
CA TYR A 177 3.22 18.61 -14.67
C TYR A 177 3.27 17.16 -14.18
N LEU A 178 2.13 16.52 -13.88
CA LEU A 178 2.16 15.07 -13.62
C LEU A 178 2.63 14.30 -14.85
N ARG A 179 2.17 14.66 -16.05
CA ARG A 179 2.65 14.06 -17.32
C ARG A 179 4.13 14.33 -17.55
N LEU A 180 4.60 15.55 -17.27
CA LEU A 180 6.01 15.90 -17.38
C LEU A 180 6.86 15.06 -16.43
N TYR A 181 6.51 14.98 -15.14
CA TYR A 181 7.29 14.24 -14.16
C TYR A 181 7.27 12.72 -14.38
N LEU A 182 6.25 12.21 -15.07
CA LEU A 182 6.14 10.82 -15.51
C LEU A 182 6.68 10.58 -16.92
N SER A 183 7.36 11.56 -17.55
CA SER A 183 7.91 11.44 -18.90
C SER A 183 8.97 10.34 -19.04
N GLY A 184 9.65 10.02 -17.93
CA GLY A 184 10.81 9.13 -17.90
C GLY A 184 12.13 9.82 -18.25
N ASN A 185 12.12 11.12 -18.55
CA ASN A 185 13.35 11.89 -18.72
C ASN A 185 14.02 12.09 -17.36
N ARG A 186 15.35 11.90 -17.33
CA ARG A 186 16.14 12.05 -16.11
C ARG A 186 16.00 13.43 -15.45
N GLU A 187 15.86 14.49 -16.23
CA GLU A 187 15.71 15.85 -15.74
C GLU A 187 14.32 16.15 -15.15
N ASP A 188 13.35 15.27 -15.42
CA ASP A 188 11.96 15.38 -14.94
C ASP A 188 11.70 14.52 -13.68
N ASP A 189 12.67 13.70 -13.24
CA ASP A 189 12.59 12.73 -12.13
C ASP A 189 12.51 13.38 -10.72
N VAL A 190 11.71 14.43 -10.54
CA VAL A 190 11.62 15.17 -9.27
C VAL A 190 11.03 14.33 -8.15
N ILE A 191 9.90 13.69 -8.40
CA ILE A 191 9.13 13.00 -7.36
C ILE A 191 9.88 11.79 -6.83
N ILE A 192 10.40 10.93 -7.72
CA ILE A 192 11.11 9.71 -7.30
C ILE A 192 12.34 10.04 -6.44
N ARG A 193 13.03 11.14 -6.76
CA ARG A 193 14.20 11.63 -6.01
C ARG A 193 13.81 12.21 -4.67
N LEU A 194 12.72 12.97 -4.58
CA LEU A 194 12.23 13.46 -3.29
C LEU A 194 11.76 12.30 -2.39
N LEU A 195 11.16 11.25 -2.97
CA LEU A 195 10.86 9.99 -2.27
C LEU A 195 12.11 9.19 -1.86
N ASP A 196 13.29 9.47 -2.42
CA ASP A 196 14.60 8.93 -1.95
C ASP A 196 15.12 9.65 -0.70
N SER A 197 14.57 10.81 -0.34
CA SER A 197 15.03 11.54 0.84
C SER A 197 14.77 10.74 2.12
N ARG A 198 15.74 10.77 3.04
CA ARG A 198 15.58 10.21 4.39
C ARG A 198 14.86 11.15 5.35
N ASP A 199 14.66 12.40 4.94
CA ASP A 199 13.97 13.41 5.74
C ASP A 199 12.46 13.21 5.69
N SER A 200 11.82 13.07 6.86
CA SER A 200 10.38 12.83 6.96
C SER A 200 9.57 14.00 6.42
N LYS A 201 10.03 15.25 6.59
CA LYS A 201 9.32 16.44 6.10
C LYS A 201 9.31 16.51 4.57
N THR A 202 10.40 16.11 3.93
CA THR A 202 10.51 16.00 2.47
C THR A 202 9.57 14.94 1.93
N ASN A 203 9.53 13.76 2.54
CA ASN A 203 8.57 12.70 2.16
C ASN A 203 7.12 13.14 2.38
N HIS A 204 6.83 13.82 3.50
CA HIS A 204 5.50 14.31 3.82
C HIS A 204 5.00 15.28 2.75
N ALA A 205 5.82 16.28 2.39
CA ALA A 205 5.49 17.23 1.34
C ALA A 205 5.28 16.55 -0.03
N THR A 206 6.10 15.53 -0.34
CA THR A 206 6.04 14.80 -1.61
C THR A 206 4.78 13.94 -1.71
N LEU A 207 4.43 13.20 -0.65
CA LEU A 207 3.21 12.40 -0.60
C LEU A 207 1.95 13.28 -0.59
N HIS A 208 2.01 14.46 0.05
CA HIS A 208 0.92 15.42 0.03
C HIS A 208 0.71 15.99 -1.38
N LEU A 209 1.79 16.34 -2.09
CA LEU A 209 1.74 16.72 -3.50
C LEU A 209 1.11 15.61 -4.34
N LEU A 210 1.53 14.35 -4.16
CA LEU A 210 0.97 13.22 -4.92
C LEU A 210 -0.53 13.05 -4.66
N ASN A 211 -0.96 13.03 -3.39
CA ASN A 211 -2.37 12.93 -3.02
C ASN A 211 -3.21 14.06 -3.64
N ASN A 212 -2.71 15.30 -3.61
CA ASN A 212 -3.44 16.44 -4.17
C ASN A 212 -3.53 16.39 -5.70
N VAL A 213 -2.43 16.01 -6.34
CA VAL A 213 -2.38 15.94 -7.80
C VAL A 213 -3.24 14.79 -8.30
N ILE A 214 -3.34 13.63 -7.64
CA ILE A 214 -4.18 12.54 -8.15
C ILE A 214 -5.66 12.63 -7.75
N ARG A 215 -5.99 13.53 -6.82
CA ARG A 215 -7.35 13.69 -6.28
C ARG A 215 -8.37 13.91 -7.39
N ASP A 216 -9.49 13.20 -7.29
CA ASP A 216 -10.68 13.30 -8.15
C ASP A 216 -10.39 13.25 -9.65
N SER A 217 -9.30 12.59 -10.07
CA SER A 217 -8.92 12.50 -11.48
C SER A 217 -8.52 11.08 -11.89
N PRO A 218 -9.46 10.33 -12.52
CA PRO A 218 -9.15 9.02 -13.09
C PRO A 218 -7.99 9.07 -14.08
N ALA A 219 -7.92 10.10 -14.93
CA ALA A 219 -6.85 10.25 -15.91
C ALA A 219 -5.46 10.31 -15.27
N ARG A 220 -5.33 11.01 -14.13
CA ARG A 220 -4.06 11.12 -13.38
C ARG A 220 -3.73 9.84 -12.61
N LEU A 221 -4.73 9.13 -12.09
CA LEU A 221 -4.52 7.80 -11.52
C LEU A 221 -3.98 6.80 -12.56
N TYR A 222 -4.50 6.82 -13.79
CA TYR A 222 -3.95 6.00 -14.88
C TYR A 222 -2.49 6.35 -15.22
N LEU A 223 -2.06 7.61 -15.04
CA LEU A 223 -0.65 7.96 -15.23
C LEU A 223 0.26 7.27 -14.20
N LEU A 224 -0.21 7.03 -12.97
CA LEU A 224 0.54 6.24 -11.98
C LEU A 224 0.72 4.77 -12.39
N LEU A 225 -0.05 4.27 -13.36
CA LEU A 225 0.06 2.91 -13.89
C LEU A 225 0.99 2.79 -15.11
N THR A 226 1.71 3.86 -15.46
CA THR A 226 2.81 3.82 -16.43
C THR A 226 4.07 3.22 -15.80
N ASP A 227 5.06 2.79 -16.58
CA ASP A 227 6.30 2.20 -16.05
C ASP A 227 7.02 3.13 -15.05
N VAL A 228 7.00 4.44 -15.29
CA VAL A 228 7.57 5.44 -14.36
C VAL A 228 6.71 5.57 -13.11
N GLY A 229 5.40 5.62 -13.26
CA GLY A 229 4.45 5.73 -12.14
C GLY A 229 4.49 4.51 -11.21
N VAL A 230 4.59 3.31 -11.78
CA VAL A 230 4.70 2.05 -11.04
C VAL A 230 5.99 2.04 -10.20
N ARG A 231 7.10 2.60 -10.71
CA ARG A 231 8.32 2.77 -9.90
C ARG A 231 8.09 3.70 -8.70
N TRP A 232 7.29 4.75 -8.84
CA TRP A 232 6.92 5.61 -7.69
C TRP A 232 6.05 4.84 -6.70
N CYS A 233 5.02 4.13 -7.17
CA CYS A 233 4.17 3.30 -6.33
C CYS A 233 4.97 2.24 -5.57
N ALA A 234 5.86 1.50 -6.25
CA ALA A 234 6.74 0.50 -5.63
C ALA A 234 7.63 1.11 -4.55
N LYS A 235 8.12 2.33 -4.77
CA LYS A 235 8.97 3.08 -3.84
C LYS A 235 8.21 3.52 -2.58
N VAL A 236 6.98 3.97 -2.73
CA VAL A 236 6.09 4.29 -1.61
C VAL A 236 5.76 3.00 -0.83
N LEU A 237 5.34 1.93 -1.52
CA LEU A 237 5.04 0.63 -0.90
C LEU A 237 6.23 0.06 -0.14
N GLY A 238 7.44 0.17 -0.69
CA GLY A 238 8.67 -0.33 -0.06
C GLY A 238 9.08 0.41 1.22
N ARG A 239 8.42 1.52 1.57
CA ARG A 239 8.69 2.29 2.79
C ARG A 239 7.54 2.25 3.80
N MET A 240 6.43 1.58 3.48
CA MET A 240 5.25 1.56 4.36
C MET A 240 5.55 0.97 5.73
N ASP A 241 6.34 -0.10 5.81
CA ASP A 241 6.72 -0.72 7.09
C ASP A 241 7.59 0.24 7.94
N GLU A 242 8.56 0.92 7.33
CA GLU A 242 9.36 1.98 8.00
C GLU A 242 8.45 3.10 8.54
N TRP A 243 7.46 3.52 7.75
CA TRP A 243 6.59 4.63 8.11
C TRP A 243 5.53 4.27 9.14
N VAL A 244 5.06 3.02 9.19
CA VAL A 244 4.13 2.57 10.22
C VAL A 244 4.83 2.52 11.58
N GLU A 245 6.09 2.06 11.62
CA GLU A 245 6.90 2.04 12.84
C GLU A 245 7.28 3.44 13.33
N ALA A 246 7.44 4.40 12.41
CA ALA A 246 7.85 5.75 12.74
C ALA A 246 6.73 6.65 13.30
N GLU A 247 5.45 6.23 13.21
CA GLU A 247 4.27 6.93 13.76
C GLU A 247 4.19 8.45 13.44
N ASN A 248 4.63 8.84 12.24
CA ASN A 248 4.81 10.26 11.87
C ASN A 248 3.84 10.78 10.78
N GLY A 249 2.78 10.04 10.49
CA GLY A 249 1.75 10.43 9.50
C GLY A 249 2.08 10.06 8.05
N LEU A 250 3.30 9.58 7.75
CA LEU A 250 3.68 9.19 6.38
C LEU A 250 2.97 7.92 5.91
N PHE A 251 2.72 6.98 6.82
CA PHE A 251 1.98 5.76 6.51
C PHE A 251 0.58 6.09 6.00
N GLU A 252 -0.15 6.97 6.68
CA GLU A 252 -1.50 7.38 6.33
C GLU A 252 -1.53 8.12 4.98
N LEU A 253 -0.56 9.00 4.75
CA LEU A 253 -0.42 9.69 3.45
C LEU A 253 -0.09 8.73 2.31
N GLY A 254 0.79 7.76 2.53
CA GLY A 254 1.12 6.71 1.57
C GLY A 254 -0.07 5.80 1.28
N ALA A 255 -0.72 5.30 2.34
CA ALA A 255 -1.91 4.46 2.26
C ALA A 255 -3.07 5.15 1.54
N SER A 256 -3.25 6.47 1.75
CA SER A 256 -4.27 7.28 1.06
C SER A 256 -4.19 7.15 -0.47
N ILE A 257 -2.98 7.18 -1.06
CA ILE A 257 -2.76 7.02 -2.51
C ILE A 257 -3.32 5.67 -2.99
N PHE A 258 -3.01 4.59 -2.28
CA PHE A 258 -3.45 3.24 -2.64
C PHE A 258 -4.92 3.02 -2.33
N ASN A 259 -5.46 3.60 -1.26
CA ASN A 259 -6.88 3.62 -0.98
C ASN A 259 -7.66 4.30 -2.11
N THR A 260 -7.17 5.41 -2.66
CA THR A 260 -7.77 6.04 -3.86
C THR A 260 -7.73 5.08 -5.06
N LEU A 261 -6.63 4.37 -5.30
CA LEU A 261 -6.54 3.36 -6.37
C LEU A 261 -7.50 2.18 -6.14
N ILE A 262 -7.69 1.73 -4.90
CA ILE A 262 -8.62 0.65 -4.55
C ILE A 262 -10.07 1.11 -4.75
N SER A 263 -10.44 2.28 -4.23
CA SER A 263 -11.77 2.86 -4.38
C SER A 263 -12.14 3.15 -5.84
N THR A 264 -11.14 3.34 -6.71
CA THR A 264 -11.32 3.48 -8.16
C THR A 264 -11.12 2.19 -8.94
N SER A 265 -10.99 1.04 -8.26
CA SER A 265 -10.87 -0.30 -8.87
C SER A 265 -9.64 -0.50 -9.76
N LEU A 266 -8.55 0.22 -9.49
CA LEU A 266 -7.29 0.14 -10.23
C LEU A 266 -6.25 -0.78 -9.58
N HIS A 267 -6.50 -1.27 -8.36
CA HIS A 267 -5.56 -2.09 -7.59
C HIS A 267 -5.20 -3.42 -8.28
N ALA A 268 -6.13 -4.07 -8.96
CA ALA A 268 -5.83 -5.31 -9.71
C ALA A 268 -4.79 -5.07 -10.81
N ARG A 269 -4.90 -3.93 -11.51
CA ARG A 269 -3.95 -3.55 -12.55
C ARG A 269 -2.60 -3.18 -11.96
N LEU A 270 -2.58 -2.39 -10.88
CA LEU A 270 -1.34 -2.07 -10.17
C LEU A 270 -0.64 -3.33 -9.67
N PHE A 271 -1.39 -4.27 -9.05
CA PHE A 271 -0.85 -5.52 -8.54
C PHE A 271 -0.14 -6.33 -9.63
N GLN A 272 -0.73 -6.39 -10.84
CA GLN A 272 -0.11 -7.04 -11.99
C GLN A 272 1.19 -6.33 -12.42
N LEU A 273 1.18 -4.99 -12.45
CA LEU A 273 2.34 -4.19 -12.86
C LEU A 273 3.50 -4.23 -11.85
N LEU A 274 3.22 -4.55 -10.58
CA LEU A 274 4.22 -4.75 -9.52
C LEU A 274 4.82 -6.17 -9.50
N SER A 275 4.43 -7.04 -10.44
CA SER A 275 4.94 -8.41 -10.50
C SER A 275 6.36 -8.48 -11.08
N ASP A 276 7.13 -9.46 -10.63
CA ASP A 276 8.44 -9.81 -11.17
C ASP A 276 8.45 -11.31 -11.47
N SER A 277 8.91 -11.71 -12.65
CA SER A 277 8.96 -13.13 -13.07
C SER A 277 9.89 -14.01 -12.22
N SER A 278 10.83 -13.41 -11.47
CA SER A 278 11.78 -14.10 -10.61
C SER A 278 11.22 -14.43 -9.22
N GLU A 279 10.14 -13.76 -8.81
CA GLU A 279 9.54 -13.91 -7.48
C GLU A 279 8.09 -14.41 -7.59
N PRO A 280 7.64 -15.34 -6.74
CA PRO A 280 6.23 -15.75 -6.74
C PRO A 280 5.28 -14.61 -6.36
N ILE A 281 5.74 -13.72 -5.50
CA ILE A 281 5.07 -12.50 -5.06
C ILE A 281 6.13 -11.50 -4.57
N THR A 282 6.05 -10.25 -5.03
CA THR A 282 7.04 -9.22 -4.67
C THR A 282 6.70 -8.54 -3.33
N PRO A 283 7.67 -7.90 -2.65
CA PRO A 283 7.40 -7.10 -1.44
C PRO A 283 6.36 -5.99 -1.67
N SER A 284 6.38 -5.32 -2.83
CA SER A 284 5.38 -4.30 -3.14
C SER A 284 3.98 -4.90 -3.31
N GLN A 285 3.88 -6.11 -3.88
CA GLN A 285 2.62 -6.85 -3.97
C GLN A 285 2.10 -7.25 -2.58
N THR A 286 2.93 -7.76 -1.68
CA THR A 286 2.49 -8.11 -0.32
C THR A 286 2.05 -6.87 0.47
N THR A 287 2.79 -5.75 0.40
CA THR A 287 2.37 -4.51 1.05
C THR A 287 1.06 -3.96 0.47
N LEU A 288 0.85 -4.04 -0.84
CA LEU A 288 -0.42 -3.65 -1.45
C LEU A 288 -1.58 -4.54 -0.96
N LEU A 289 -1.36 -5.84 -0.77
CA LEU A 289 -2.35 -6.74 -0.19
C LEU A 289 -2.66 -6.41 1.28
N LYS A 290 -1.67 -5.98 2.08
CA LYS A 290 -1.91 -5.50 3.46
C LYS A 290 -2.82 -4.26 3.47
N ILE A 291 -2.58 -3.31 2.57
CA ILE A 291 -3.43 -2.12 2.43
C ILE A 291 -4.84 -2.53 1.97
N LEU A 292 -4.94 -3.47 1.02
CA LEU A 292 -6.23 -3.99 0.56
C LEU A 292 -7.00 -4.71 1.68
N ASP A 293 -6.33 -5.52 2.49
CA ASP A 293 -6.93 -6.19 3.64
C ASP A 293 -7.51 -5.17 4.63
N SER A 294 -6.71 -4.17 5.01
CA SER A 294 -7.19 -3.06 5.85
C SER A 294 -8.37 -2.31 5.21
N HIS A 295 -8.35 -2.11 3.89
CA HIS A 295 -9.43 -1.43 3.16
C HIS A 295 -10.74 -2.23 3.22
N LEU A 296 -10.67 -3.53 2.92
CA LEU A 296 -11.81 -4.45 2.97
C LEU A 296 -12.39 -4.56 4.38
N ALA A 297 -11.55 -4.58 5.41
CA ALA A 297 -11.97 -4.59 6.80
C ALA A 297 -12.67 -3.28 7.22
N SER A 298 -12.21 -2.14 6.71
CA SER A 298 -12.75 -0.82 7.05
C SER A 298 -14.05 -0.46 6.31
N SER A 299 -14.27 -1.04 5.12
CA SER A 299 -15.42 -0.76 4.26
C SER A 299 -16.17 -2.05 3.89
N PRO A 300 -16.79 -2.74 4.86
CA PRO A 300 -17.44 -4.04 4.64
C PRO A 300 -18.73 -3.97 3.79
N ASP A 301 -19.23 -2.76 3.49
CA ASP A 301 -20.47 -2.57 2.72
C ASP A 301 -20.32 -1.47 1.66
N PRO A 302 -19.59 -1.74 0.56
CA PRO A 302 -19.50 -0.79 -0.54
C PRO A 302 -20.89 -0.60 -1.17
N THR A 303 -21.29 0.66 -1.35
CA THR A 303 -22.54 1.03 -2.03
C THR A 303 -22.54 0.63 -3.51
N PHE A 304 -21.35 0.44 -4.09
CA PHE A 304 -21.12 0.00 -5.46
C PHE A 304 -19.75 -0.66 -5.60
N THR A 305 -19.67 -1.81 -6.27
CA THR A 305 -18.43 -2.37 -6.83
C THR A 305 -18.68 -2.74 -8.28
N PRO A 306 -17.78 -2.35 -9.21
CA PRO A 306 -18.01 -2.55 -10.64
C PRO A 306 -18.04 -4.03 -10.99
N SER A 307 -18.77 -4.38 -12.04
CA SER A 307 -18.70 -5.70 -12.68
C SER A 307 -17.90 -5.59 -13.99
N PRO A 308 -16.90 -6.46 -14.24
CA PRO A 308 -16.51 -7.58 -13.39
C PRO A 308 -15.82 -7.15 -12.09
N GLY A 309 -15.99 -7.94 -11.03
CA GLY A 309 -15.53 -7.62 -9.68
C GLY A 309 -14.02 -7.29 -9.62
N PRO A 310 -13.60 -6.15 -9.04
CA PRO A 310 -12.21 -5.73 -9.09
C PRO A 310 -11.29 -6.60 -8.21
N HIS A 311 -11.85 -7.45 -7.34
CA HIS A 311 -11.12 -8.40 -6.50
C HIS A 311 -10.97 -9.79 -7.14
N LEU A 312 -11.45 -10.01 -8.36
CA LEU A 312 -11.35 -11.31 -9.06
C LEU A 312 -9.90 -11.80 -9.21
N PHE A 313 -8.92 -10.91 -9.29
CA PHE A 313 -7.50 -11.26 -9.41
C PHE A 313 -6.95 -12.05 -8.19
N LEU A 314 -7.62 -11.98 -7.03
CA LEU A 314 -7.22 -12.73 -5.83
C LEU A 314 -7.35 -14.24 -6.02
N ILE A 315 -8.29 -14.71 -6.85
CA ILE A 315 -8.53 -16.13 -7.09
C ILE A 315 -7.37 -16.78 -7.86
N PRO A 316 -6.95 -16.32 -9.06
CA PRO A 316 -5.78 -16.89 -9.73
C PRO A 316 -4.49 -16.72 -8.92
N LEU A 317 -4.36 -15.63 -8.14
CA LEU A 317 -3.24 -15.47 -7.22
C LEU A 317 -3.24 -16.53 -6.13
N PHE A 318 -4.39 -16.82 -5.51
CA PHE A 318 -4.55 -17.91 -4.55
C PHE A 318 -4.07 -19.25 -5.16
N HIS A 319 -4.55 -19.59 -6.37
CA HIS A 319 -4.11 -20.81 -7.07
C HIS A 319 -2.61 -20.85 -7.33
N GLN A 320 -2.01 -19.73 -7.74
CA GLN A 320 -0.56 -19.64 -7.97
C GLN A 320 0.23 -19.91 -6.68
N LEU A 321 -0.13 -19.25 -5.58
CA LEU A 321 0.58 -19.39 -4.31
C LEU A 321 0.35 -20.76 -3.66
N VAL A 322 -0.85 -21.34 -3.80
CA VAL A 322 -1.15 -22.73 -3.37
C VAL A 322 -0.27 -23.71 -4.12
N ARG A 323 -0.21 -23.62 -5.46
CA ARG A 323 0.62 -24.51 -6.29
C ARG A 323 2.09 -24.41 -5.92
N TYR A 324 2.60 -23.19 -5.76
CA TYR A 324 3.97 -22.95 -5.34
C TYR A 324 4.26 -23.61 -3.98
N THR A 325 3.40 -23.35 -3.00
CA THR A 325 3.53 -23.86 -1.62
C THR A 325 3.51 -25.39 -1.59
N SER A 326 2.54 -26.03 -2.25
CA SER A 326 2.46 -27.49 -2.31
C SER A 326 3.69 -28.11 -2.99
N ALA A 327 4.21 -27.49 -4.05
CA ALA A 327 5.42 -27.96 -4.71
C ALA A 327 6.66 -27.82 -3.82
N SER A 328 6.81 -26.69 -3.14
CA SER A 328 7.93 -26.40 -2.24
C SER A 328 7.93 -27.34 -1.02
N ILE A 329 6.79 -27.48 -0.33
CA ILE A 329 6.63 -28.43 0.79
C ILE A 329 6.89 -29.88 0.33
N GLY A 330 6.40 -30.26 -0.84
CA GLY A 330 6.56 -31.62 -1.37
C GLY A 330 7.99 -31.98 -1.74
N GLN A 331 8.83 -31.00 -2.11
CA GLN A 331 10.26 -31.21 -2.37
C GLN A 331 11.06 -31.42 -1.09
N GLY A 332 10.57 -30.90 0.05
CA GLY A 332 11.23 -31.00 1.35
C GLY A 332 12.58 -30.27 1.44
N ALA A 333 12.91 -29.44 0.46
CA ALA A 333 14.08 -28.59 0.46
C ALA A 333 13.76 -27.26 1.16
N ASP A 334 14.78 -26.65 1.77
CA ASP A 334 14.65 -25.31 2.33
C ASP A 334 14.47 -24.28 1.20
N ASP A 335 13.36 -23.56 1.23
CA ASP A 335 12.98 -22.59 0.20
C ASP A 335 12.87 -21.19 0.82
N PRO A 336 13.87 -20.31 0.60
CA PRO A 336 13.92 -19.00 1.26
C PRO A 336 12.78 -18.06 0.83
N ARG A 337 12.02 -18.43 -0.21
CA ARG A 337 10.87 -17.65 -0.69
C ARG A 337 9.57 -18.04 0.03
N LEU A 338 9.54 -19.20 0.68
CA LEU A 338 8.34 -19.76 1.30
C LEU A 338 7.71 -18.85 2.37
N PRO A 339 8.46 -18.15 3.24
CA PRO A 339 7.87 -17.20 4.19
C PRO A 339 7.01 -16.12 3.52
N LYS A 340 7.51 -15.49 2.45
CA LYS A 340 6.77 -14.47 1.69
C LYS A 340 5.56 -15.05 0.95
N VAL A 341 5.68 -16.29 0.46
CA VAL A 341 4.54 -16.99 -0.16
C VAL A 341 3.45 -17.29 0.87
N PHE A 342 3.82 -17.70 2.08
CA PHE A 342 2.85 -17.88 3.17
C PHE A 342 2.20 -16.57 3.59
N GLU A 343 2.97 -15.47 3.71
CA GLU A 343 2.42 -14.14 3.95
C GLU A 343 1.39 -13.76 2.87
N GLY A 344 1.73 -13.96 1.59
CA GLY A 344 0.81 -13.76 0.47
C GLY A 344 -0.44 -14.63 0.56
N LEU A 345 -0.31 -15.92 0.92
CA LEU A 345 -1.45 -16.83 1.10
C LEU A 345 -2.37 -16.38 2.23
N ILE A 346 -1.80 -15.93 3.35
CA ILE A 346 -2.56 -15.40 4.49
C ILE A 346 -3.41 -14.22 4.02
N LEU A 347 -2.77 -13.21 3.42
CA LEU A 347 -3.44 -11.98 2.98
C LEU A 347 -4.50 -12.23 1.90
N VAL A 348 -4.21 -13.11 0.93
CA VAL A 348 -5.19 -13.48 -0.11
C VAL A 348 -6.37 -14.22 0.51
N THR A 349 -6.11 -15.17 1.43
CA THR A 349 -7.17 -15.92 2.11
C THR A 349 -8.02 -15.01 2.99
N GLU A 350 -7.42 -14.03 3.68
CA GLU A 350 -8.12 -13.02 4.47
C GLU A 350 -8.97 -12.10 3.58
N GLY A 351 -8.44 -11.63 2.45
CA GLY A 351 -9.21 -10.87 1.47
C GLY A 351 -10.42 -11.64 0.93
N LEU A 352 -10.25 -12.92 0.56
CA LEU A 352 -11.35 -13.77 0.10
C LEU A 352 -12.39 -14.03 1.21
N ASN A 353 -11.95 -14.22 2.45
CA ASN A 353 -12.82 -14.33 3.63
C ASN A 353 -13.64 -13.05 3.85
N ALA A 354 -12.99 -11.89 3.81
CA ALA A 354 -13.64 -10.59 4.00
C ALA A 354 -14.71 -10.34 2.93
N ILE A 355 -14.40 -10.62 1.65
CA ILE A 355 -15.35 -10.53 0.54
C ILE A 355 -16.53 -11.49 0.74
N GLY A 356 -16.25 -12.75 1.10
CA GLY A 356 -17.29 -13.76 1.36
C GLY A 356 -18.23 -13.36 2.49
N LEU A 357 -17.70 -12.85 3.60
CA LEU A 357 -18.47 -12.36 4.74
C LEU A 357 -19.28 -11.10 4.39
N ALA A 358 -18.70 -10.15 3.65
CA ALA A 358 -19.38 -8.94 3.19
C ALA A 358 -20.58 -9.27 2.30
N VAL A 359 -20.39 -10.16 1.31
CA VAL A 359 -21.48 -10.65 0.45
C VAL A 359 -22.56 -11.37 1.25
N GLN A 360 -22.17 -12.22 2.22
CA GLN A 360 -23.15 -12.89 3.07
C GLN A 360 -23.93 -11.90 3.93
N GLY A 361 -23.26 -10.90 4.52
CA GLY A 361 -23.92 -9.85 5.30
C GLY A 361 -24.95 -9.06 4.48
N ARG A 362 -24.65 -8.78 3.20
CA ARG A 362 -25.63 -8.17 2.27
C ARG A 362 -26.82 -9.10 2.01
N LYS A 363 -26.59 -10.39 1.77
CA LYS A 363 -27.66 -11.39 1.59
C LYS A 363 -28.58 -11.48 2.81
N ASP A 364 -28.00 -11.49 4.01
CA ASP A 364 -28.76 -11.56 5.25
C ASP A 364 -29.64 -10.31 5.42
N ARG A 365 -29.12 -9.10 5.17
CA ARG A 365 -29.93 -7.85 5.21
C ARG A 365 -31.09 -7.86 4.23
N ARG A 366 -30.84 -8.26 2.96
CA ARG A 366 -31.87 -8.38 1.92
C ARG A 366 -33.01 -9.34 2.30
N LYS A 367 -32.76 -10.33 3.17
CA LYS A 367 -33.78 -11.29 3.64
C LYS A 367 -34.78 -10.66 4.61
N TYR A 368 -34.41 -9.59 5.31
CA TYR A 368 -35.22 -8.94 6.34
C TYR A 368 -35.75 -7.54 5.93
N GLU A 369 -35.17 -6.92 4.90
CA GLU A 369 -35.66 -5.66 4.33
C GLU A 369 -36.77 -5.93 3.29
N VAL A 370 -38.00 -5.50 3.60
CA VAL A 370 -39.17 -5.62 2.72
C VAL A 370 -39.04 -4.62 1.57
N GLU A 371 -38.93 -5.13 0.34
CA GLU A 371 -39.16 -4.44 -0.94
C GLU A 371 -38.85 -2.92 -0.97
N SER A 372 -37.59 -2.57 -1.18
CA SER A 372 -37.26 -1.37 -1.94
C SER A 372 -36.35 -1.76 -3.11
N GLY A 373 -36.83 -1.46 -4.31
CA GLY A 373 -36.33 -2.03 -5.56
C GLY A 373 -34.85 -1.81 -5.82
N VAL A 374 -34.30 -2.80 -6.54
CA VAL A 374 -33.00 -2.84 -7.22
C VAL A 374 -31.78 -2.79 -6.28
N SER A 375 -31.41 -3.95 -5.74
CA SER A 375 -30.00 -4.20 -5.39
C SER A 375 -29.34 -4.83 -6.61
N GLU A 376 -28.65 -4.01 -7.41
CA GLU A 376 -27.79 -4.50 -8.49
C GLU A 376 -26.78 -5.50 -7.91
N HIS A 377 -26.55 -6.61 -8.62
CA HIS A 377 -25.43 -7.49 -8.32
C HIS A 377 -24.15 -6.66 -8.30
N VAL A 378 -23.54 -6.58 -7.13
CA VAL A 378 -22.27 -5.88 -6.94
C VAL A 378 -21.15 -6.82 -7.43
N GLY A 379 -20.06 -6.29 -7.96
CA GLY A 379 -18.96 -7.09 -8.51
C GLY A 379 -18.38 -8.16 -7.56
N ASP A 380 -18.53 -7.98 -6.25
CA ASP A 380 -18.08 -8.95 -5.23
C ASP A 380 -18.91 -10.24 -5.22
N GLU A 381 -20.19 -10.16 -5.57
CA GLU A 381 -21.05 -11.34 -5.71
C GLU A 381 -20.50 -12.29 -6.78
N GLU A 382 -20.01 -11.75 -7.91
CA GLU A 382 -19.33 -12.51 -8.96
C GLU A 382 -18.05 -13.18 -8.42
N VAL A 383 -17.27 -12.48 -7.59
CA VAL A 383 -16.07 -13.05 -6.95
C VAL A 383 -16.45 -14.28 -6.12
N VAL A 384 -17.52 -14.20 -5.32
CA VAL A 384 -18.02 -15.33 -4.53
C VAL A 384 -18.53 -16.47 -5.39
N GLU A 385 -19.21 -16.18 -6.50
CA GLU A 385 -19.63 -17.21 -7.45
C GLU A 385 -18.44 -17.96 -8.06
N VAL A 386 -17.38 -17.24 -8.46
CA VAL A 386 -16.15 -17.87 -8.97
C VAL A 386 -15.47 -18.68 -7.87
N MET A 387 -15.37 -18.17 -6.64
CA MET A 387 -14.81 -18.91 -5.49
C MET A 387 -15.51 -20.25 -5.27
N LYS A 388 -16.83 -20.29 -5.43
CA LYS A 388 -17.67 -21.48 -5.23
C LYS A 388 -17.73 -22.43 -6.43
N SER A 389 -17.17 -22.03 -7.58
CA SER A 389 -17.28 -22.79 -8.82
C SER A 389 -16.72 -24.21 -8.68
N PRO A 390 -17.49 -25.27 -9.04
CA PRO A 390 -16.99 -26.64 -9.02
C PRO A 390 -16.04 -26.95 -10.19
N VAL A 391 -15.90 -26.03 -11.14
CA VAL A 391 -15.03 -26.18 -12.30
C VAL A 391 -13.58 -26.21 -11.85
N GLU A 392 -12.87 -27.24 -12.25
CA GLU A 392 -11.46 -27.43 -11.93
C GLU A 392 -10.62 -26.22 -12.34
N GLY A 393 -9.78 -25.73 -11.43
CA GLY A 393 -8.95 -24.55 -11.64
C GLY A 393 -9.68 -23.20 -11.56
N LYS A 394 -11.00 -23.17 -11.32
CA LYS A 394 -11.74 -21.92 -11.05
C LYS A 394 -11.97 -21.70 -9.56
N GLY A 395 -12.75 -22.58 -8.93
CA GLY A 395 -13.09 -22.43 -7.51
C GLY A 395 -11.92 -22.66 -6.56
N VAL A 396 -12.10 -22.27 -5.30
CA VAL A 396 -11.06 -22.31 -4.27
C VAL A 396 -11.24 -23.46 -3.27
N ALA A 397 -12.42 -24.12 -3.24
CA ALA A 397 -12.73 -25.16 -2.24
C ALA A 397 -11.78 -26.37 -2.30
N LYS A 398 -11.66 -27.04 -3.46
CA LYS A 398 -10.79 -28.21 -3.63
C LYS A 398 -9.30 -27.90 -3.40
N PRO A 399 -8.73 -26.82 -3.97
CA PRO A 399 -7.34 -26.42 -3.68
C PRO A 399 -7.09 -26.11 -2.20
N THR A 400 -8.07 -25.50 -1.51
CA THR A 400 -7.97 -25.22 -0.07
C THR A 400 -7.84 -26.51 0.74
N ILE A 401 -8.67 -27.53 0.46
CA ILE A 401 -8.57 -28.84 1.15
C ILE A 401 -7.24 -29.54 0.84
N ALA A 402 -6.77 -29.47 -0.41
CA ALA A 402 -5.48 -30.06 -0.79
C ALA A 402 -4.29 -29.39 -0.07
N LEU A 403 -4.33 -28.06 0.04
CA LEU A 403 -3.32 -27.30 0.78
C LEU A 403 -3.39 -27.61 2.28
N LEU A 404 -4.58 -27.65 2.87
CA LEU A 404 -4.78 -28.02 4.28
C LEU A 404 -4.15 -29.38 4.61
N ARG A 405 -4.32 -30.38 3.74
CA ARG A 405 -3.70 -31.70 3.91
C ARG A 405 -2.17 -31.64 3.91
N SER A 406 -1.60 -30.82 3.03
CA SER A 406 -0.14 -30.61 2.97
C SER A 406 0.37 -29.89 4.22
N LEU A 407 -0.35 -28.85 4.66
CA LEU A 407 -0.02 -28.08 5.85
C LEU A 407 -0.19 -28.85 7.15
N ASP A 408 -1.14 -29.78 7.24
CA ASP A 408 -1.34 -30.60 8.44
C ASP A 408 -0.15 -31.55 8.68
N THR A 409 0.52 -31.97 7.61
CA THR A 409 1.77 -32.72 7.70
C THR A 409 2.97 -31.81 8.01
N PHE A 410 3.01 -30.64 7.38
CA PHE A 410 4.14 -29.69 7.48
C PHE A 410 4.20 -28.95 8.83
N PHE A 411 3.03 -28.62 9.38
CA PHE A 411 2.81 -28.04 10.70
C PHE A 411 2.03 -29.04 11.57
N PRO A 412 2.70 -30.09 12.08
CA PRO A 412 2.05 -31.12 12.88
C PRO A 412 1.47 -30.51 14.16
N ARG A 413 0.33 -31.05 14.60
CA ARG A 413 -0.37 -30.61 15.81
C ARG A 413 0.53 -30.68 17.05
N VAL A 414 0.46 -29.65 17.88
CA VAL A 414 1.08 -29.63 19.21
C VAL A 414 0.00 -29.82 20.26
N ASN A 415 -0.05 -31.01 20.87
CA ASN A 415 -1.04 -31.31 21.91
C ASN A 415 -0.46 -30.93 23.30
N PRO A 416 -1.14 -30.06 24.08
CA PRO A 416 -0.68 -29.65 25.41
C PRO A 416 -0.38 -30.84 26.33
N ARG A 417 -1.16 -31.91 26.17
CA ARG A 417 -1.15 -33.09 27.05
C ARG A 417 -0.01 -34.05 26.75
N SER A 418 0.68 -33.87 25.63
CA SER A 418 1.80 -34.72 25.20
C SER A 418 3.16 -34.23 25.69
N GLN A 419 3.23 -33.08 26.38
CA GLN A 419 4.50 -32.54 26.87
C GLN A 419 5.15 -33.38 27.99
N SER A 420 4.41 -34.28 28.63
CA SER A 420 4.93 -35.22 29.65
C SER A 420 5.77 -36.37 29.06
N SER A 421 5.72 -36.63 27.74
CA SER A 421 6.46 -37.72 27.09
C SER A 421 7.63 -37.28 26.19
N LEU A 422 7.85 -35.97 26.01
CA LEU A 422 8.87 -35.41 25.10
C LEU A 422 10.31 -35.36 25.68
N GLN A 423 10.55 -35.73 26.95
CA GLN A 423 11.91 -35.84 27.49
C GLN A 423 12.65 -37.13 27.10
N ALA A 424 12.02 -38.08 26.40
CA ALA A 424 12.58 -39.41 26.17
C ALA A 424 12.96 -39.76 24.71
N SER A 425 12.74 -38.90 23.71
CA SER A 425 12.88 -39.28 22.30
C SER A 425 13.57 -38.23 21.41
N SER A 426 14.70 -37.69 21.86
CA SER A 426 15.58 -36.83 21.03
C SER A 426 16.53 -37.60 20.11
N SER A 427 16.12 -38.78 19.58
CA SER A 427 17.01 -39.60 18.72
C SER A 427 16.28 -40.43 17.67
N SER A 428 15.39 -39.84 16.87
CA SER A 428 14.95 -40.46 15.62
C SER A 428 15.05 -39.46 14.47
N SER A 429 16.04 -39.71 13.61
CA SER A 429 16.29 -39.05 12.34
C SER A 429 15.22 -39.41 11.30
N ASP A 430 13.98 -39.03 11.55
CA ASP A 430 12.92 -39.14 10.55
C ASP A 430 12.97 -37.90 9.64
N ASN A 431 13.29 -38.15 8.38
CA ASN A 431 13.50 -37.18 7.31
C ASN A 431 12.16 -36.56 6.83
N LYS A 432 11.22 -36.27 7.74
CA LYS A 432 9.97 -35.59 7.42
C LYS A 432 10.22 -34.09 7.31
N PRO A 433 9.69 -33.42 6.26
CA PRO A 433 9.81 -31.97 6.12
C PRO A 433 9.02 -31.33 7.28
N THR A 434 9.74 -30.93 8.32
CA THR A 434 9.20 -30.23 9.48
C THR A 434 9.54 -28.75 9.34
N ALA A 435 8.57 -27.89 9.61
CA ALA A 435 8.77 -26.46 9.52
C ALA A 435 9.89 -25.98 10.46
N THR A 436 10.78 -25.13 9.94
CA THR A 436 11.80 -24.45 10.73
C THR A 436 11.17 -23.51 11.76
N GLU A 437 11.92 -23.13 12.80
CA GLU A 437 11.44 -22.18 13.84
C GLU A 437 10.90 -20.87 13.24
N GLU A 438 11.52 -20.39 12.15
CA GLU A 438 11.11 -19.19 11.43
C GLU A 438 9.73 -19.31 10.76
N LEU A 439 9.29 -20.53 10.48
CA LEU A 439 8.02 -20.79 9.81
C LEU A 439 6.86 -21.01 10.78
N LYS A 440 7.13 -21.18 12.08
CA LYS A 440 6.09 -21.38 13.11
C LYS A 440 5.00 -20.30 13.12
N PRO A 441 5.28 -19.00 12.92
CA PRO A 441 4.22 -17.98 12.87
C PRO A 441 3.16 -18.23 11.79
N PHE A 442 3.50 -18.97 10.72
CA PHE A 442 2.60 -19.30 9.62
C PHE A 442 1.70 -20.51 9.89
N ALA A 443 1.83 -21.19 11.04
CA ALA A 443 0.92 -22.29 11.44
C ALA A 443 -0.56 -21.87 11.48
N ASN A 444 -0.81 -20.56 11.67
CA ASN A 444 -2.13 -19.94 11.64
C ASN A 444 -2.79 -19.97 10.24
N LEU A 445 -2.04 -20.23 9.17
CA LEU A 445 -2.61 -20.38 7.82
C LEU A 445 -3.69 -21.47 7.75
N LYS A 446 -3.53 -22.59 8.50
CA LYS A 446 -4.56 -23.64 8.58
C LYS A 446 -5.91 -23.06 9.02
N ARG A 447 -5.91 -22.16 10.02
CA ARG A 447 -7.13 -21.51 10.54
C ARG A 447 -7.81 -20.67 9.46
N ASN A 448 -7.04 -19.85 8.73
CA ASN A 448 -7.59 -18.96 7.70
C ASN A 448 -8.24 -19.75 6.55
N LEU A 449 -7.62 -20.86 6.15
CA LEU A 449 -8.14 -21.77 5.11
C LEU A 449 -9.41 -22.50 5.56
N VAL A 450 -9.44 -22.99 6.81
CA VAL A 450 -10.65 -23.59 7.41
C VAL A 450 -11.78 -22.56 7.50
N GLN A 451 -11.47 -21.32 7.88
CA GLN A 451 -12.44 -20.22 7.90
C GLN A 451 -13.01 -19.98 6.50
N LEU A 452 -12.20 -19.99 5.45
CA LEU A 452 -12.65 -19.80 4.06
C LEU A 452 -13.66 -20.88 3.63
N ILE A 453 -13.38 -22.16 3.91
CA ILE A 453 -14.37 -23.21 3.66
C ILE A 453 -15.64 -22.99 4.48
N GLY A 454 -15.50 -22.60 5.74
CA GLY A 454 -16.62 -22.33 6.63
C GLY A 454 -17.53 -21.21 6.12
N VAL A 455 -16.95 -20.11 5.63
CA VAL A 455 -17.66 -18.97 5.04
C VAL A 455 -18.37 -19.40 3.76
N LEU A 456 -17.67 -20.07 2.84
CA LEU A 456 -18.23 -20.46 1.55
C LEU A 456 -19.33 -21.52 1.66
N SER A 457 -19.28 -22.39 2.68
CA SER A 457 -20.24 -23.47 2.90
C SER A 457 -21.52 -23.04 3.63
N PHE A 458 -21.58 -21.80 4.15
CA PHE A 458 -22.76 -21.34 4.87
C PHE A 458 -23.97 -21.24 3.92
N GLU A 459 -25.05 -21.96 4.27
CA GLU A 459 -26.28 -22.08 3.47
C GLU A 459 -26.06 -22.52 2.00
N ASP A 460 -24.94 -23.21 1.72
CA ASP A 460 -24.58 -23.64 0.36
C ASP A 460 -24.05 -25.08 0.35
N THR A 461 -24.88 -26.00 -0.14
CA THR A 461 -24.53 -27.42 -0.19
C THR A 461 -23.52 -27.75 -1.29
N ALA A 462 -23.40 -26.92 -2.35
CA ALA A 462 -22.53 -27.22 -3.48
C ALA A 462 -21.04 -27.15 -3.10
N VAL A 463 -20.68 -26.23 -2.20
CA VAL A 463 -19.34 -26.21 -1.61
C VAL A 463 -19.12 -27.44 -0.72
N GLY A 464 -20.14 -27.80 0.07
CA GLY A 464 -20.09 -29.02 0.89
C GLY A 464 -19.91 -30.30 0.08
N ASP A 465 -20.53 -30.39 -1.09
CA ASP A 465 -20.37 -31.51 -2.02
C ASP A 465 -18.95 -31.59 -2.57
N GLN A 466 -18.37 -30.45 -2.98
CA GLN A 466 -16.98 -30.39 -3.43
C GLN A 466 -15.99 -30.82 -2.34
N VAL A 467 -16.22 -30.42 -1.09
CA VAL A 467 -15.40 -30.83 0.06
C VAL A 467 -15.52 -32.33 0.32
N ARG A 468 -16.73 -32.89 0.20
CA ARG A 468 -16.99 -34.33 0.36
C ARG A 468 -16.28 -35.16 -0.71
N GLU A 469 -16.30 -34.72 -1.97
CA GLU A 469 -15.66 -35.41 -3.11
C GLU A 469 -14.15 -35.63 -2.92
N VAL A 470 -13.47 -34.75 -2.17
CA VAL A 470 -12.02 -34.80 -1.94
C VAL A 470 -11.66 -35.29 -0.52
N GLU A 471 -12.60 -35.96 0.16
CA GLU A 471 -12.46 -36.47 1.53
C GLU A 471 -12.06 -35.37 2.54
N GLY A 472 -12.53 -34.14 2.30
CA GLY A 472 -12.20 -32.99 3.12
C GLY A 472 -12.94 -32.95 4.45
N ILE A 473 -14.09 -33.63 4.56
CA ILE A 473 -14.89 -33.65 5.81
C ILE A 473 -14.10 -34.31 6.94
N GLN A 474 -13.47 -35.45 6.66
CA GLN A 474 -12.65 -36.20 7.61
C GLN A 474 -11.44 -35.36 8.06
N LEU A 475 -10.79 -34.69 7.11
CA LEU A 475 -9.67 -33.79 7.40
C LEU A 475 -10.11 -32.65 8.34
N LEU A 476 -11.21 -31.97 8.04
CA LEU A 476 -11.72 -30.86 8.85
C LEU A 476 -12.17 -31.31 10.24
N LEU A 477 -12.75 -32.52 10.36
CA LEU A 477 -13.08 -33.11 11.67
C LEU A 477 -11.82 -33.36 12.50
N SER A 478 -10.74 -33.83 11.89
CA SER A 478 -9.47 -34.01 12.61
C SER A 478 -8.93 -32.68 13.17
N MET A 479 -9.21 -31.55 12.53
CA MET A 479 -8.80 -30.22 12.96
C MET A 479 -9.64 -29.63 14.11
N THR A 480 -10.59 -30.39 14.67
CA THR A 480 -11.41 -29.97 15.84
C THR A 480 -10.77 -30.29 17.19
N GLU A 481 -9.57 -30.87 17.18
CA GLU A 481 -8.75 -31.10 18.37
C GLU A 481 -7.93 -29.87 18.77
N ILE A 482 -7.45 -29.85 20.02
CA ILE A 482 -6.65 -28.74 20.55
C ILE A 482 -5.25 -28.77 19.90
N ASP A 483 -4.80 -27.61 19.41
CA ASP A 483 -3.48 -27.39 18.83
C ASP A 483 -2.86 -26.14 19.48
N GLU A 484 -1.82 -26.28 20.31
CA GLU A 484 -1.11 -25.14 20.93
C GLU A 484 -0.43 -24.27 19.87
N GLY A 485 -0.04 -24.86 18.74
CA GLY A 485 0.56 -24.14 17.62
C GLY A 485 -0.45 -23.31 16.82
N ASN A 486 -1.76 -23.55 17.03
CA ASN A 486 -2.83 -22.78 16.40
C ASN A 486 -4.09 -22.76 17.30
N PRO A 487 -4.10 -21.94 18.36
CA PRO A 487 -5.11 -22.01 19.42
C PRO A 487 -6.56 -21.80 18.98
N TYR A 488 -6.79 -21.13 17.84
CA TYR A 488 -8.13 -20.83 17.32
C TYR A 488 -8.58 -21.77 16.19
N LEU A 489 -7.73 -22.70 15.75
CA LEU A 489 -8.07 -23.63 14.65
C LEU A 489 -9.32 -24.44 14.98
N ARG A 490 -9.43 -24.93 16.22
CA ARG A 490 -10.53 -25.77 16.68
C ARG A 490 -11.88 -25.10 16.52
N GLU A 491 -12.03 -23.85 16.96
CA GLU A 491 -13.29 -23.11 16.93
C GLU A 491 -13.73 -22.85 15.49
N HIS A 492 -12.78 -22.47 14.62
CA HIS A 492 -13.05 -22.31 13.20
C HIS A 492 -13.39 -23.63 12.52
N ALA A 493 -12.75 -24.74 12.89
CA ALA A 493 -13.05 -26.07 12.37
C ALA A 493 -14.45 -26.54 12.79
N LEU A 494 -14.84 -26.32 14.05
CA LEU A 494 -16.18 -26.63 14.54
C LEU A 494 -17.26 -25.82 13.79
N LEU A 495 -17.03 -24.52 13.59
CA LEU A 495 -17.94 -23.68 12.81
C LEU A 495 -18.04 -24.14 11.35
N CYS A 496 -16.90 -24.46 10.73
CA CYS A 496 -16.83 -24.98 9.38
C CYS A 496 -17.60 -26.30 9.23
N VAL A 497 -17.39 -27.26 10.15
CA VAL A 497 -18.12 -28.54 10.17
C VAL A 497 -19.62 -28.29 10.34
N ARG A 498 -20.03 -27.41 11.26
CA ARG A 498 -21.45 -27.03 11.42
C ARG A 498 -22.03 -26.53 10.11
N ASN A 499 -21.32 -25.65 9.39
CA ASN A 499 -21.79 -25.10 8.12
C ASN A 499 -21.86 -26.17 7.02
N LEU A 500 -20.86 -27.05 6.93
CA LEU A 500 -20.87 -28.18 5.99
C LEU A 500 -22.02 -29.16 6.23
N MET A 501 -22.48 -29.32 7.48
CA MET A 501 -23.60 -30.18 7.82
C MET A 501 -24.96 -29.50 7.68
N LEU A 502 -25.01 -28.17 7.73
CA LEU A 502 -26.25 -27.41 7.66
C LEU A 502 -26.99 -27.71 6.35
N ASN A 503 -28.21 -28.23 6.46
CA ASN A 503 -29.06 -28.59 5.31
C ASN A 503 -28.40 -29.55 4.30
N ASN A 504 -27.40 -30.35 4.72
CA ASN A 504 -26.69 -31.29 3.85
C ASN A 504 -26.71 -32.73 4.43
N PRO A 505 -27.77 -33.53 4.15
CA PRO A 505 -27.87 -34.91 4.63
C PRO A 505 -26.75 -35.84 4.13
N ALA A 506 -26.24 -35.60 2.92
CA ALA A 506 -25.15 -36.40 2.36
C ALA A 506 -23.84 -36.23 3.16
N ASN A 507 -23.57 -35.01 3.64
CA ASN A 507 -22.47 -34.76 4.55
C ASN A 507 -22.71 -35.36 5.94
N GLN A 508 -23.93 -35.26 6.49
CA GLN A 508 -24.29 -35.85 7.78
C GLN A 508 -24.16 -37.38 7.79
N ALA A 509 -24.42 -38.03 6.64
CA ALA A 509 -24.26 -39.46 6.48
C ALA A 509 -22.81 -39.92 6.69
N ILE A 510 -21.82 -39.11 6.31
CA ILE A 510 -20.40 -39.42 6.54
C ILE A 510 -20.11 -39.58 8.03
N ILE A 511 -20.57 -38.64 8.86
CA ILE A 511 -20.40 -38.72 10.32
C ILE A 511 -21.18 -39.90 10.90
N THR A 512 -22.38 -40.16 10.38
CA THR A 512 -23.21 -41.29 10.84
C THR A 512 -22.55 -42.66 10.58
N GLN A 513 -21.76 -42.76 9.51
CA GLN A 513 -21.01 -43.95 9.14
C GLN A 513 -19.69 -44.11 9.90
N MET A 514 -19.25 -43.08 10.64
CA MET A 514 -18.04 -43.19 11.46
C MET A 514 -18.31 -44.06 12.69
N ASP A 515 -17.41 -45.03 12.92
CA ASP A 515 -17.45 -45.85 14.13
C ASP A 515 -16.43 -45.34 15.15
N PRO A 516 -16.84 -45.19 16.42
CA PRO A 516 -15.94 -44.75 17.47
C PRO A 516 -14.95 -45.88 17.82
N ILE A 517 -13.65 -45.60 17.71
CA ILE A 517 -12.57 -46.59 17.88
C ILE A 517 -12.05 -46.61 19.34
N GLY A 518 -12.18 -45.50 20.06
CA GLY A 518 -11.72 -45.36 21.43
C GLY A 518 -11.97 -43.95 21.99
N VAL A 519 -11.56 -43.72 23.23
CA VAL A 519 -11.58 -42.40 23.89
C VAL A 519 -10.14 -42.02 24.22
N LEU A 520 -9.74 -40.79 23.89
CA LEU A 520 -8.41 -40.32 24.26
C LEU A 520 -8.32 -40.12 25.78
N SER A 521 -7.30 -40.70 26.40
CA SER A 521 -6.96 -40.50 27.81
C SER A 521 -6.74 -39.02 28.10
N ASP A 522 -7.41 -38.50 29.14
CA ASP A 522 -7.27 -37.09 29.53
C ASP A 522 -5.86 -36.74 30.01
N ASP A 523 -5.11 -37.71 30.54
CA ASP A 523 -3.78 -37.51 31.13
C ASP A 523 -2.62 -37.88 30.18
N THR A 524 -2.81 -38.87 29.32
CA THR A 524 -1.72 -39.45 28.49
C THR A 524 -1.90 -39.25 26.99
N GLY A 525 -3.09 -38.87 26.53
CA GLY A 525 -3.40 -38.78 25.10
C GLY A 525 -3.43 -40.14 24.37
N GLU A 526 -3.32 -41.26 25.10
CA GLU A 526 -3.42 -42.59 24.53
C GLU A 526 -4.88 -42.92 24.15
N LEU A 527 -5.07 -43.65 23.05
CA LEU A 527 -6.39 -44.15 22.66
C LEU A 527 -6.80 -45.30 23.60
N LEU A 528 -7.66 -45.00 24.55
CA LEU A 528 -8.27 -45.99 25.45
C LEU A 528 -9.42 -46.71 24.74
N PRO A 529 -9.70 -47.97 25.09
CA PRO A 529 -10.85 -48.67 24.55
C PRO A 529 -12.15 -47.94 24.87
N LEU A 530 -13.12 -48.05 23.97
CA LEU A 530 -14.38 -47.34 24.08
C LEU A 530 -15.11 -47.72 25.37
N PRO A 531 -15.53 -46.76 26.22
CA PRO A 531 -16.34 -47.04 27.40
C PRO A 531 -17.60 -47.80 27.02
N ASP A 532 -18.03 -48.76 27.84
CA ASP A 532 -19.18 -49.62 27.52
C ASP A 532 -20.48 -48.85 27.27
N LYS A 533 -20.60 -47.62 27.80
CA LYS A 533 -21.73 -46.71 27.57
C LYS A 533 -21.74 -46.07 26.17
N MET A 534 -20.61 -46.05 25.48
CA MET A 534 -20.43 -45.44 24.14
C MET A 534 -20.37 -46.49 23.03
N LYS A 535 -20.24 -47.78 23.37
CA LYS A 535 -20.38 -48.88 22.40
C LYS A 535 -21.80 -48.86 21.86
N LYS A 536 -21.97 -48.88 20.53
CA LYS A 536 -23.28 -49.04 19.90
C LYS A 536 -23.90 -50.31 20.48
N GLN A 537 -24.99 -50.17 21.24
CA GLN A 537 -25.81 -51.34 21.61
C GLN A 537 -26.32 -51.93 20.31
N GLU A 538 -25.96 -53.18 20.03
CA GLU A 538 -26.51 -53.92 18.90
C GLU A 538 -28.03 -53.87 19.00
N ARG A 539 -28.67 -53.12 18.10
CA ARG A 539 -30.13 -53.17 17.96
C ARG A 539 -30.45 -54.55 17.40
N GLN A 540 -30.99 -55.42 18.26
CA GLN A 540 -31.60 -56.68 17.85
C GLN A 540 -32.81 -56.45 16.95
#